data_AF-A0A5R8LBU0-F1
#
_entry.id   AF-A0A5R8LBU0-F1
#
_cell.length_a   1.000
_cell.length_b   1.000
_cell.length_c   1.000
_cell.angle_alpha   90.00
_cell.angle_beta   90.00
_cell.angle_gamma   90.00
#
_symmetry.space_group_name_H-M   'P 1'
#
loop_
_entity.id
_entity.type
_entity.pdbx_description
1 polymer ?
#
loop_
_entity_poly.entity_id
_entity_poly.type
_entity_poly.pdbx_seq_one_letter_code
_entity_poly.pdbx_strand_id
1 'polypeptide(L)'
;MAKIRDDLEGIALTETGLILRAGDKIPKGVKVGDHLLAEKNADDVYADEGKEDGAGSDTGSSGASEPSLPPRGGAGSGAGAWRAYGVAAAKAKGLEIDIPADATKTDIIEALKSVDIPVE
;
A
#
# COMPACT_ATOMS: atom_id res chain seq x y z
N MET A 1 -19.06 18.03 -6.89
CA MET A 1 -18.73 16.84 -7.69
C MET A 1 -17.23 16.70 -7.62
N ALA A 2 -16.72 15.59 -7.11
CA ALA A 2 -15.28 15.38 -7.01
C ALA A 2 -14.66 15.27 -8.41
N LYS A 3 -13.44 15.79 -8.57
CA LYS A 3 -12.64 15.69 -9.79
C LYS A 3 -11.26 15.17 -9.45
N ILE A 4 -10.61 14.56 -10.44
CA ILE A 4 -9.22 14.15 -10.35
C ILE A 4 -8.33 15.39 -10.34
N ARG A 5 -7.26 15.34 -9.54
CA ARG A 5 -6.18 16.31 -9.48
C ARG A 5 -5.75 16.76 -10.88
N ASP A 6 -5.67 18.07 -11.08
CA ASP A 6 -5.20 18.64 -12.34
C ASP A 6 -3.69 18.41 -12.55
N ASP A 7 -2.95 18.12 -11.47
CA ASP A 7 -1.52 17.81 -11.46
C ASP A 7 -1.22 16.29 -11.50
N LEU A 8 -2.21 15.43 -11.76
CA LEU A 8 -1.98 13.99 -11.87
C LEU A 8 -1.18 13.66 -13.14
N GLU A 9 0.05 13.18 -12.98
CA GLU A 9 0.82 12.60 -14.09
C GLU A 9 0.41 11.14 -14.33
N GLY A 10 -0.24 10.89 -15.48
CA GLY A 10 -0.66 9.55 -15.91
C GLY A 10 -2.17 9.34 -15.94
N ILE A 11 -2.61 8.11 -15.66
CA ILE A 11 -4.03 7.71 -15.66
C ILE A 11 -4.38 7.00 -14.36
N ALA A 12 -5.58 7.28 -13.84
CA ALA A 12 -6.16 6.55 -12.73
C ALA A 12 -7.08 5.45 -13.26
N LEU A 13 -6.79 4.20 -12.88
CA LEU A 13 -7.68 3.07 -13.14
C LEU A 13 -8.58 2.85 -11.94
N THR A 14 -9.88 2.95 -12.17
CA THR A 14 -10.90 2.73 -11.14
C THR A 14 -11.25 1.25 -11.02
N GLU A 15 -11.86 0.85 -9.90
CA GLU A 15 -12.34 -0.53 -9.68
C GLU A 15 -13.38 -0.98 -10.72
N THR A 16 -14.10 -0.03 -11.32
CA THR A 16 -15.06 -0.28 -12.40
C THR A 16 -14.39 -0.44 -13.77
N GLY A 17 -13.05 -0.40 -13.85
CA GLY A 17 -12.30 -0.44 -15.11
C GLY A 17 -12.36 0.87 -15.90
N LEU A 18 -12.88 1.95 -15.31
CA LEU A 18 -12.97 3.27 -15.93
C LEU A 18 -11.65 4.01 -15.75
N ILE A 19 -11.14 4.57 -16.84
CA ILE A 19 -9.88 5.30 -16.87
C ILE A 19 -10.19 6.79 -16.72
N LEU A 20 -9.64 7.43 -15.70
CA LEU A 20 -9.76 8.86 -15.43
C LEU A 20 -8.39 9.54 -15.58
N ARG A 21 -8.39 10.75 -16.14
CA ARG A 21 -7.19 11.59 -16.33
C ARG A 21 -7.23 12.82 -15.41
N ALA A 22 -6.12 13.54 -15.38
CA ALA A 22 -6.03 14.81 -14.67
C ALA A 22 -7.17 15.76 -15.06
N GLY A 23 -7.84 16.33 -14.05
CA GLY A 23 -8.98 17.23 -14.24
C GLY A 23 -10.31 16.54 -14.59
N ASP A 24 -10.34 15.22 -14.80
CA ASP A 24 -11.59 14.51 -15.12
C ASP A 24 -12.56 14.50 -13.94
N LYS A 25 -13.85 14.64 -14.25
CA LYS A 25 -14.91 14.53 -13.26
C LYS A 25 -15.15 13.08 -12.90
N ILE A 26 -15.24 12.80 -11.61
CA ILE A 26 -15.49 11.45 -11.12
C ILE A 26 -16.99 11.16 -11.22
N PRO A 27 -17.39 10.10 -11.95
CA PRO A 27 -18.80 9.70 -12.04
C PRO A 27 -19.35 9.29 -10.67
N LYS A 28 -20.65 9.52 -10.43
CA LYS A 28 -21.30 9.11 -9.17
C LYS A 28 -21.19 7.59 -8.99
N GLY A 29 -20.76 7.17 -7.80
CA GLY A 29 -20.57 5.75 -7.46
C GLY A 29 -19.18 5.19 -7.80
N VAL A 30 -18.32 5.97 -8.48
CA VAL A 30 -16.93 5.60 -8.71
C VAL A 30 -16.11 6.07 -7.51
N LYS A 31 -15.46 5.12 -6.84
CA LYS A 31 -14.52 5.39 -5.76
C LYS A 31 -13.11 5.52 -6.34
N VAL A 32 -12.42 6.58 -5.95
CA VAL A 32 -11.01 6.80 -6.23
C VAL A 32 -10.33 7.13 -4.90
N GLY A 33 -9.06 6.77 -4.75
CA GLY A 33 -8.33 7.09 -3.53
C GLY A 33 -8.18 8.60 -3.33
N ASP A 34 -8.15 9.05 -2.08
CA ASP A 34 -8.10 10.48 -1.73
C ASP A 34 -6.89 11.21 -2.33
N HIS A 35 -5.80 10.48 -2.55
CA HIS A 35 -4.58 11.00 -3.17
C HIS A 35 -4.77 11.45 -4.64
N LEU A 36 -5.86 11.00 -5.29
CA LEU A 36 -6.21 11.34 -6.67
C LEU A 36 -7.20 12.52 -6.77
N LEU A 37 -7.78 12.97 -5.65
CA LEU A 37 -8.82 14.02 -5.64
C LEU A 37 -8.21 15.43 -5.63
N ALA A 38 -8.70 16.31 -6.52
CA ALA A 38 -8.22 17.69 -6.63
C ALA A 38 -8.54 18.55 -5.39
N GLU A 39 -9.64 18.23 -4.73
CA GLU A 39 -10.04 18.84 -3.48
C GLU A 39 -10.24 17.70 -2.49
N LYS A 40 -9.51 17.73 -1.37
CA LYS A 40 -9.83 16.90 -0.20
C LYS A 40 -11.28 17.20 0.16
N ASN A 41 -12.20 16.26 -0.09
CA ASN A 41 -13.58 16.43 0.34
C ASN A 41 -13.55 16.53 1.88
N ALA A 42 -13.90 17.70 2.40
CA ALA A 42 -13.94 18.01 3.82
C ALA A 42 -15.15 17.37 4.54
N ASP A 43 -15.92 16.53 3.85
CA ASP A 43 -17.18 15.94 4.35
C ASP A 43 -17.04 14.50 4.88
N ASP A 44 -15.83 13.92 4.89
CA ASP A 44 -15.59 12.73 5.73
C ASP A 44 -15.16 13.18 7.14
N VAL A 45 -16.14 13.74 7.84
CA VAL A 45 -16.15 13.80 9.30
C VAL A 45 -16.29 12.36 9.80
N TYR A 46 -15.18 11.64 9.87
CA TYR A 46 -14.98 10.69 10.95
C TYR A 46 -14.30 11.46 12.08
N ALA A 47 -15.07 11.75 13.13
CA ALA A 47 -14.54 12.08 14.46
C ALA A 47 -13.45 11.04 14.81
N ASP A 48 -12.20 11.44 15.07
CA ASP A 48 -11.73 11.90 16.39
C ASP A 48 -12.23 10.96 17.50
N GLU A 49 -11.39 10.16 18.17
CA GLU A 49 -10.20 10.61 18.90
C GLU A 49 -8.97 9.70 18.69
N GLY A 50 -7.81 10.35 18.51
CA GLY A 50 -6.50 9.71 18.55
C GLY A 50 -5.37 10.47 17.87
N LYS A 51 -5.30 11.79 18.07
CA LYS A 51 -4.15 12.68 17.85
C LYS A 51 -2.93 12.14 18.66
N GLU A 52 -1.67 12.14 18.23
CA GLU A 52 -0.76 13.27 17.92
C GLU A 52 0.47 12.67 17.19
N ASP A 53 0.79 13.16 16.00
CA ASP A 53 1.92 14.07 15.71
C ASP A 53 3.21 13.37 15.29
N GLY A 54 3.70 13.73 14.11
CA GLY A 54 5.13 13.71 13.82
C GLY A 54 5.54 12.97 12.54
N ALA A 55 5.99 13.77 11.57
CA ALA A 55 7.02 13.45 10.59
C ALA A 55 6.74 12.23 9.70
N GLY A 56 6.28 12.43 8.46
CA GLY A 56 7.18 12.94 7.44
C GLY A 56 8.29 11.93 7.15
N SER A 57 8.08 11.05 6.17
CA SER A 57 9.10 10.84 5.16
C SER A 57 8.49 10.13 3.95
N ASP A 58 8.27 10.91 2.90
CA ASP A 58 8.78 10.53 1.60
C ASP A 58 10.16 9.89 1.77
N THR A 59 10.27 8.61 1.45
CA THR A 59 11.48 8.09 0.82
C THR A 59 10.98 7.12 -0.21
N GLY A 60 10.69 7.68 -1.39
CA GLY A 60 10.84 6.90 -2.60
C GLY A 60 12.22 6.25 -2.58
N SER A 61 12.25 4.96 -2.86
CA SER A 61 13.40 4.39 -3.53
C SER A 61 12.88 3.54 -4.67
N SER A 62 12.62 4.23 -5.78
CA SER A 62 12.81 3.67 -7.11
C SER A 62 14.26 3.17 -7.18
N GLY A 63 14.46 1.93 -6.78
CA GLY A 63 15.74 1.24 -6.85
C GLY A 63 15.44 -0.24 -7.03
N ALA A 64 15.71 -0.76 -8.22
CA ALA A 64 15.80 -2.20 -8.40
C ALA A 64 16.97 -2.70 -7.53
N SER A 65 16.72 -3.17 -6.30
CA SER A 65 17.57 -4.03 -5.45
C SER A 65 16.95 -4.16 -4.05
N GLU A 66 16.59 -5.38 -3.68
CA GLU A 66 16.24 -5.88 -2.33
C GLU A 66 15.00 -5.29 -1.61
N PRO A 67 14.03 -6.14 -1.21
CA PRO A 67 12.86 -5.69 -0.47
C PRO A 67 13.22 -5.27 0.96
N SER A 68 12.65 -4.14 1.40
CA SER A 68 12.83 -3.61 2.75
C SER A 68 11.97 -4.35 3.78
N LEU A 69 12.52 -4.63 4.96
CA LEU A 69 11.82 -5.34 6.03
C LEU A 69 10.58 -4.57 6.51
N PRO A 70 9.40 -5.20 6.57
CA PRO A 70 8.20 -4.57 7.10
C PRO A 70 8.27 -4.43 8.62
N PRO A 71 7.56 -3.45 9.21
CA PRO A 71 7.61 -3.22 10.64
C PRO A 71 7.06 -4.41 11.46
N ARG A 72 7.60 -4.58 12.68
CA ARG A 72 7.22 -5.68 13.59
C ARG A 72 5.93 -5.42 14.36
N GLY A 73 5.46 -4.18 14.46
CA GLY A 73 4.20 -3.84 15.12
C GLY A 73 3.71 -2.43 14.73
N GLY A 74 2.41 -2.19 14.84
CA GLY A 74 1.77 -0.93 14.44
C GLY A 74 1.28 -0.92 13.00
N ALA A 75 0.86 0.26 12.53
CA ALA A 75 0.36 0.45 11.17
C ALA A 75 1.40 -0.03 10.14
N GLY A 76 0.97 -0.81 9.14
CA GLY A 76 1.85 -1.39 8.13
C GLY A 76 2.58 -2.67 8.52
N SER A 77 2.35 -3.21 9.73
CA SER A 77 3.00 -4.45 10.22
C SER A 77 2.15 -5.71 10.03
N GLY A 78 1.05 -5.63 9.29
CA GLY A 78 0.07 -6.71 9.14
C GLY A 78 0.56 -7.85 8.25
N ALA A 79 -0.19 -8.95 8.24
CA ALA A 79 0.10 -10.14 7.42
C ALA A 79 0.33 -9.80 5.93
N GLY A 80 -0.41 -8.83 5.39
CA GLY A 80 -0.24 -8.38 4.01
C GLY A 80 1.14 -7.79 3.71
N ALA A 81 1.71 -7.01 4.62
CA ALA A 81 3.04 -6.41 4.46
C ALA A 81 4.14 -7.48 4.53
N TRP A 82 4.01 -8.42 5.47
CA TRP A 82 4.92 -9.56 5.62
C TRP A 82 4.85 -10.53 4.43
N ARG A 83 3.66 -10.72 3.85
CA ARG A 83 3.49 -11.51 2.63
C ARG A 83 4.18 -10.86 1.44
N ALA A 84 3.93 -9.57 1.21
CA ALA A 84 4.54 -8.84 0.10
C ALA A 84 6.07 -8.86 0.19
N TYR A 85 6.61 -8.61 1.39
CA TYR A 85 8.03 -8.76 1.68
C TYR A 85 8.52 -10.18 1.40
N GLY A 86 7.82 -11.18 1.92
CA GLY A 86 8.21 -12.58 1.80
C GLY A 86 8.32 -13.06 0.36
N VAL A 87 7.34 -12.73 -0.47
CA VAL A 87 7.34 -13.04 -1.91
C VAL A 87 8.49 -12.32 -2.62
N ALA A 88 8.70 -11.04 -2.31
CA ALA A 88 9.78 -10.27 -2.92
C ALA A 88 11.18 -10.78 -2.49
N ALA A 89 11.35 -11.15 -1.23
CA ALA A 89 12.63 -11.59 -0.66
C ALA A 89 12.98 -13.01 -1.12
N ALA A 90 11.97 -13.88 -1.20
CA ALA A 90 12.08 -15.20 -1.82
C ALA A 90 12.55 -15.06 -3.27
N LYS A 91 11.85 -14.22 -4.05
CA LYS A 91 12.20 -13.97 -5.45
C LYS A 91 13.61 -13.41 -5.62
N ALA A 92 14.05 -12.51 -4.74
CA ALA A 92 15.42 -11.98 -4.74
C ALA A 92 16.48 -13.07 -4.51
N LYS A 93 16.15 -14.09 -3.70
CA LYS A 93 17.00 -15.27 -3.48
C LYS A 93 16.82 -16.37 -4.53
N GLY A 94 15.97 -16.16 -5.54
CA GLY A 94 15.61 -17.20 -6.52
C GLY A 94 14.79 -18.35 -5.93
N LEU A 95 14.15 -18.13 -4.78
CA LEU A 95 13.25 -19.05 -4.12
C LEU A 95 11.80 -18.69 -4.48
N GLU A 96 10.98 -19.70 -4.68
CA GLU A 96 9.53 -19.54 -4.83
C GLU A 96 8.88 -20.08 -3.57
N ILE A 97 8.29 -19.20 -2.77
CA ILE A 97 7.59 -19.59 -1.55
C ILE A 97 6.09 -19.35 -1.74
N ASP A 98 5.30 -20.35 -1.39
CA ASP A 98 3.85 -20.23 -1.38
C ASP A 98 3.40 -19.75 0.00
N ILE A 99 2.83 -18.54 0.06
CA ILE A 99 2.34 -17.93 1.30
C ILE A 99 0.81 -17.89 1.22
N PRO A 100 0.08 -18.71 2.00
CA PRO A 100 -1.37 -18.75 1.95
C PRO A 100 -1.98 -17.39 2.26
N ALA A 101 -3.11 -17.06 1.61
CA ALA A 101 -3.83 -15.80 1.80
C ALA A 101 -4.37 -15.63 3.24
N ASP A 102 -4.66 -16.75 3.89
CA ASP A 102 -5.18 -16.83 5.26
C ASP A 102 -4.07 -17.01 6.31
N ALA A 103 -2.81 -17.13 5.89
CA ALA A 103 -1.68 -17.25 6.81
C ALA A 103 -1.58 -16.01 7.70
N THR A 104 -1.41 -16.23 9.01
CA THR A 104 -1.22 -15.13 9.93
C THR A 104 0.18 -14.54 9.77
N LYS A 105 0.39 -13.32 10.26
CA LYS A 105 1.71 -12.69 10.28
C LYS A 105 2.78 -13.62 10.87
N THR A 106 2.46 -14.30 11.97
CA THR A 106 3.39 -15.20 12.65
C THR A 106 3.76 -16.38 11.74
N ASP A 107 2.77 -17.01 11.11
CA ASP A 107 3.01 -18.12 10.17
C ASP A 107 3.87 -17.68 8.98
N ILE A 108 3.65 -16.47 8.47
CA ILE A 108 4.46 -15.89 7.39
C ILE A 108 5.90 -15.70 7.85
N ILE A 109 6.12 -15.08 9.02
CA ILE A 109 7.46 -14.85 9.56
C ILE A 109 8.19 -16.18 9.80
N GLU A 110 7.51 -17.19 10.33
CA GLU A 110 8.10 -18.53 10.54
C GLU A 110 8.46 -19.20 9.21
N ALA A 111 7.59 -19.13 8.20
CA ALA A 111 7.88 -19.64 6.86
C ALA A 111 9.12 -18.97 6.26
N LEU A 112 9.25 -17.65 6.43
CA LEU A 112 10.41 -16.88 5.96
C LEU A 112 11.70 -17.27 6.70
N LYS A 113 11.66 -17.44 8.02
CA LYS A 113 12.80 -17.94 8.80
C LYS A 113 13.23 -19.33 8.32
N SER A 114 12.28 -20.20 7.98
CA SER A 114 12.58 -21.56 7.51
C SER A 114 13.32 -21.60 6.17
N VAL A 115 13.23 -20.54 5.36
CA VAL A 115 13.92 -20.41 4.06
C VAL A 115 15.07 -19.39 4.12
N ASP A 116 15.55 -19.10 5.33
CA ASP A 116 16.68 -18.19 5.58
C ASP A 116 16.43 -16.75 5.09
N ILE A 117 15.16 -16.32 4.97
CA ILE A 117 14.82 -14.95 4.62
C ILE A 117 14.89 -14.09 5.89
N PRO A 118 15.58 -12.93 5.88
CA PRO A 118 15.67 -12.06 7.04
C PRO A 118 14.29 -11.54 7.46
N VAL A 119 14.06 -11.41 8.77
CA VAL A 119 12.76 -10.97 9.34
C VAL A 119 12.92 -10.14 10.63
N GLU A 120 14.13 -9.64 10.91
CA GLU A 120 14.48 -8.97 12.17
C GLU A 120 15.03 -7.57 12.00
#